data_AF-A0A356ZZZ0-F1
#
_entry.id   AF-A0A356ZZZ0-F1
#
_cell.length_a   1.000
_cell.length_b   1.000
_cell.length_c   1.000
_cell.angle_alpha   90.00
_cell.angle_beta   90.00
_cell.angle_gamma   90.00
#
_symmetry.space_group_name_H-M   'P 1'
#
loop_
_entity.id
_entity.type
_entity.pdbx_description
1 polymer ?
#
loop_
_entity_poly.entity_id
_entity_poly.type
_entity_poly.pdbx_seq_one_letter_code
_entity_poly.pdbx_strand_id
1 'polypeptide(L)'
;MNSLKRDLDLKDLIIIGVAGAVGTGVLFSTAGMAALAGPGVVIAWVIGAIMYLFVGLTYVELSYLYPEAGGPSRYSLYSYGKMTNMINAFA
;
A
#
# COMPACT_ATOMS: atom_id res chain seq x y z
N MET A 1 -15.45 26.36 -10.08
CA MET A 1 -14.48 25.43 -9.44
C MET A 1 -14.08 24.41 -10.50
N ASN A 2 -12.83 24.43 -10.96
CA ASN A 2 -12.36 23.46 -11.95
C ASN A 2 -12.14 22.11 -11.24
N SER A 3 -12.92 21.10 -11.60
CA SER A 3 -12.70 19.72 -11.16
C SER A 3 -11.46 19.14 -11.83
N LEU A 4 -10.75 18.24 -11.15
CA LEU A 4 -9.66 17.47 -11.77
C LEU A 4 -10.20 16.64 -12.94
N LYS A 5 -9.46 16.62 -14.05
CA LYS A 5 -9.76 15.76 -15.19
C LYS A 5 -9.43 14.31 -14.81
N ARG A 6 -10.37 13.38 -15.01
CA ARG A 6 -10.17 11.94 -14.82
C ARG A 6 -9.57 11.34 -16.11
N ASP A 7 -8.25 11.38 -16.23
CA ASP A 7 -7.52 10.93 -17.43
C ASP A 7 -6.63 9.70 -17.18
N LEU A 8 -6.53 9.23 -15.94
CA LEU A 8 -5.72 8.08 -15.58
C LEU A 8 -6.45 6.78 -15.94
N ASP A 9 -5.79 5.95 -16.74
CA ASP A 9 -6.26 4.61 -17.09
C ASP A 9 -5.60 3.54 -16.19
N LEU A 10 -6.06 2.29 -16.27
CA LEU A 10 -5.59 1.18 -15.45
C LEU A 10 -4.06 1.03 -15.49
N LYS A 11 -3.44 1.24 -16.65
CA LYS A 11 -1.97 1.14 -16.80
C LYS A 11 -1.26 2.20 -15.97
N ASP A 12 -1.77 3.42 -15.96
CA ASP A 12 -1.20 4.51 -15.18
C ASP A 12 -1.32 4.19 -13.69
N LEU A 13 -2.48 3.68 -13.25
CA LEU A 13 -2.71 3.27 -11.87
C LEU A 13 -1.78 2.13 -11.43
N ILE A 14 -1.54 1.14 -12.30
CA ILE A 14 -0.59 0.04 -12.03
C ILE A 14 0.82 0.58 -11.88
N ILE A 15 1.26 1.46 -12.79
CA ILE A 15 2.60 2.05 -12.74
C ILE A 15 2.78 2.88 -11.47
N ILE A 16 1.79 3.69 -11.10
CA ILE A 16 1.79 4.47 -9.85
C ILE A 16 1.94 3.53 -8.64
N GLY A 17 1.16 2.44 -8.60
CA GLY A 17 1.20 1.46 -7.52
C GLY A 17 2.57 0.76 -7.41
N VAL A 18 3.10 0.26 -8.53
CA VAL A 18 4.38 -0.45 -8.56
C VAL A 18 5.55 0.48 -8.23
N ALA A 19 5.59 1.68 -8.83
CA ALA A 19 6.65 2.65 -8.56
C ALA A 19 6.64 3.10 -7.09
N GLY A 20 5.46 3.31 -6.51
CA GLY A 20 5.29 3.62 -5.09
C GLY A 20 5.74 2.49 -4.17
N ALA A 21 5.45 1.24 -4.52
CA ALA A 21 5.83 0.07 -3.72
C ALA A 21 7.33 -0.28 -3.79
N VAL A 22 7.92 -0.21 -4.99
CA VAL A 22 9.34 -0.58 -5.19
C VAL A 22 10.27 0.42 -4.52
N GLY A 23 9.96 1.72 -4.63
CA GLY A 23 10.59 2.88 -3.99
C GLY A 23 11.91 2.65 -3.21
N THR A 24 12.01 3.22 -2.02
CA THR A 24 13.20 3.08 -1.17
C THR A 24 13.20 1.75 -0.41
N GLY A 25 12.03 1.21 -0.08
CA GLY A 25 11.86 0.00 0.72
C GLY A 25 12.61 -1.20 0.15
N VAL A 26 12.31 -1.62 -1.09
CA VAL A 26 12.96 -2.80 -1.70
C VAL A 26 14.44 -2.54 -1.95
N LEU A 27 14.81 -1.33 -2.34
CA LEU A 27 16.20 -0.99 -2.69
C LEU A 27 17.14 -0.95 -1.48
N PHE A 28 16.69 -0.48 -0.32
CA PHE A 28 17.56 -0.33 0.86
C PHE A 28 17.37 -1.44 1.92
N SER A 29 16.19 -2.06 2.03
CA SER A 29 15.96 -3.12 3.02
C SER A 29 16.59 -4.47 2.63
N THR A 30 16.74 -4.73 1.33
CA THR A 30 17.20 -6.02 0.80
C THR A 30 18.58 -6.41 1.31
N ALA A 31 19.53 -5.48 1.39
CA ALA A 31 20.87 -5.75 1.92
C ALA A 31 20.84 -6.15 3.40
N GLY A 32 20.03 -5.47 4.22
CA GLY A 32 19.88 -5.81 5.64
C GLY A 32 19.17 -7.15 5.85
N MET A 33 18.13 -7.43 5.06
CA MET A 33 17.43 -8.71 5.08
C MET A 33 18.33 -9.86 4.64
N ALA A 34 19.16 -9.65 3.60
CA ALA A 34 20.11 -10.65 3.13
C ALA A 34 21.24 -10.91 4.14
N ALA A 35 21.71 -9.87 4.84
CA ALA A 35 22.70 -10.04 5.92
C ALA A 35 22.14 -10.87 7.08
N LEU A 36 20.84 -10.75 7.39
CA LEU A 36 20.19 -11.50 8.46
C LEU A 36 19.80 -12.93 8.04
N ALA A 37 19.14 -13.09 6.88
CA ALA A 37 18.54 -14.36 6.45
C ALA A 37 19.45 -15.18 5.52
N GLY A 38 20.55 -14.60 5.02
CA GLY A 38 21.43 -15.23 4.04
C GLY A 38 20.66 -15.62 2.76
N PRO A 39 20.97 -16.78 2.16
CA PRO A 39 20.24 -17.28 0.97
C PRO A 39 18.73 -17.50 1.21
N GLY A 40 18.31 -17.66 2.47
CA GLY A 40 16.91 -17.83 2.85
C GLY A 40 16.04 -16.59 2.63
N VAL A 41 16.65 -15.43 2.32
CA VAL A 41 15.95 -14.17 2.06
C VAL A 41 14.93 -14.28 0.92
N VAL A 42 15.17 -15.14 -0.07
CA VAL A 42 14.22 -15.38 -1.17
C VAL A 42 12.92 -15.99 -0.66
N ILE A 43 13.01 -16.97 0.24
CA ILE A 43 11.83 -17.60 0.86
C ILE A 43 11.11 -16.59 1.75
N ALA A 44 11.86 -15.79 2.51
CA ALA A 44 11.28 -14.73 3.34
C ALA A 44 10.48 -13.70 2.49
N TRP A 45 10.99 -13.33 1.31
CA TRP A 45 10.28 -12.46 0.37
C TRP A 45 8.99 -13.10 -0.17
N VAL A 46 9.02 -14.38 -0.51
CA VAL A 46 7.81 -15.10 -0.98
C VAL A 46 6.74 -15.14 0.11
N ILE A 47 7.12 -15.48 1.34
CA ILE A 47 6.19 -15.48 2.48
C ILE A 47 5.67 -14.06 2.74
N GLY A 48 6.55 -13.06 2.74
CA GLY A 48 6.17 -11.66 2.89
C GLY A 48 5.18 -11.20 1.82
N ALA A 49 5.40 -11.56 0.56
CA ALA A 49 4.51 -11.24 -0.55
C ALA A 49 3.11 -11.88 -0.36
N ILE A 50 3.05 -13.14 0.07
CA ILE A 50 1.79 -13.82 0.36
C ILE A 50 1.05 -13.11 1.50
N MET A 51 1.74 -12.73 2.58
CA MET A 51 1.13 -12.02 3.70
C MET A 51 0.61 -10.64 3.27
N TYR A 52 1.39 -9.89 2.49
CA TYR A 52 0.98 -8.58 1.95
C TYR A 52 -0.17 -8.68 0.95
N LEU A 53 -0.28 -9.80 0.21
CA LEU A 53 -1.41 -10.01 -0.71
C LEU A 53 -2.74 -9.98 0.03
N PHE A 54 -2.84 -10.62 1.21
CA PHE A 54 -4.05 -10.59 2.01
C PHE A 54 -4.41 -9.17 2.46
N VAL A 55 -3.42 -8.37 2.86
CA VAL A 55 -3.62 -6.94 3.17
C VAL A 55 -4.11 -6.20 1.92
N GLY A 56 -3.47 -6.41 0.78
CA GLY A 56 -3.84 -5.79 -0.49
C GLY A 56 -5.28 -6.09 -0.90
N LEU A 57 -5.75 -7.33 -0.72
CA LEU A 57 -7.12 -7.72 -1.02
C LEU A 57 -8.14 -6.92 -0.19
N THR A 58 -7.88 -6.68 1.09
CA THR A 58 -8.76 -5.84 1.92
C THR A 58 -8.81 -4.39 1.43
N TYR A 59 -7.69 -3.88 0.90
CA TYR A 59 -7.64 -2.52 0.36
C TYR A 59 -8.34 -2.42 -1.00
N VAL A 60 -8.30 -3.47 -1.82
CA VAL A 60 -9.05 -3.55 -3.07
C VAL A 60 -10.55 -3.46 -2.79
N GLU A 61 -11.05 -4.29 -1.87
CA GLU A 61 -12.46 -4.28 -1.47
C GLU A 61 -12.88 -2.90 -0.96
N LEU A 62 -12.07 -2.28 -0.10
CA LEU A 62 -12.40 -1.00 0.49
C LEU A 62 -12.31 0.17 -0.51
N SER A 63 -11.38 0.11 -1.47
CA SER A 63 -11.28 1.10 -2.55
C SER A 63 -12.44 1.04 -3.53
N TYR A 64 -13.02 -0.15 -3.70
CA TYR A 64 -14.22 -0.35 -4.52
C TYR A 64 -15.46 0.18 -3.80
N LEU A 65 -15.58 -0.07 -2.49
CA LEU A 65 -16.69 0.42 -1.67
C LEU A 65 -16.67 1.94 -1.45
N TYR A 66 -15.48 2.52 -1.27
CA TYR A 66 -15.28 3.95 -1.03
C TYR A 66 -14.30 4.54 -2.04
N PRO A 67 -14.74 4.84 -3.28
CA PRO A 67 -13.90 5.37 -4.36
C PRO A 67 -13.58 6.87 -4.18
N GLU A 68 -13.03 7.22 -3.02
CA GLU A 68 -12.66 8.56 -2.61
C GLU A 68 -11.15 8.69 -2.40
N ALA A 69 -10.62 9.90 -2.55
CA ALA A 69 -9.22 10.16 -2.21
C ALA A 69 -8.96 9.98 -0.70
N GLY A 70 -7.78 9.46 -0.37
CA GLY A 70 -7.29 9.28 1.00
C GLY A 70 -6.81 7.87 1.35
N GLY A 71 -7.31 6.84 0.64
CA GLY A 71 -6.83 5.47 0.77
C GLY A 71 -6.73 4.97 2.23
N PRO A 72 -5.67 4.22 2.59
CA PRO A 72 -5.48 3.65 3.93
C PRO A 72 -5.58 4.66 5.08
N SER A 73 -5.09 5.88 4.90
CA SER A 73 -5.11 6.96 5.90
C SER A 73 -6.53 7.47 6.22
N ARG A 74 -7.53 7.06 5.44
CA ARG A 74 -8.94 7.40 5.63
C ARG A 74 -9.80 6.22 6.04
N TYR A 75 -9.31 4.99 5.86
CA TYR A 75 -10.09 3.78 6.09
C TYR A 75 -10.56 3.61 7.54
N SER A 76 -9.74 4.05 8.51
CA SER A 76 -10.13 4.04 9.93
C SER A 76 -11.29 4.98 10.26
N LEU A 77 -11.57 5.98 9.42
CA LEU A 77 -12.73 6.87 9.60
C LEU A 77 -14.04 6.10 9.51
N TYR A 78 -14.11 5.09 8.63
CA TYR A 78 -15.34 4.34 8.34
C TYR A 78 -15.71 3.36 9.45
N SER A 79 -14.75 2.92 10.27
CA SER A 79 -14.97 1.91 11.32
C SER A 79 -14.75 2.41 12.75
N TYR A 80 -13.77 3.30 12.98
CA TYR A 80 -13.35 3.72 14.32
C TYR A 80 -13.51 5.22 14.59
N GLY A 81 -13.98 5.99 13.61
CA GLY A 81 -14.26 7.41 13.75
C GLY A 81 -13.02 8.32 13.66
N LYS A 82 -13.26 9.61 13.89
CA LYS A 82 -12.31 10.69 13.53
C LYS A 82 -11.01 10.66 14.32
N MET A 83 -11.05 10.34 15.63
CA MET A 83 -9.85 10.35 16.48
C MET A 83 -8.85 9.28 16.04
N THR A 84 -9.31 8.03 15.88
CA THR A 84 -8.45 6.93 15.44
C THR A 84 -7.95 7.15 14.02
N ASN A 85 -8.77 7.71 13.13
CA ASN A 85 -8.32 8.08 11.80
C ASN A 85 -7.22 9.14 11.83
N MET A 86 -7.34 10.14 12.70
CA MET A 86 -6.33 11.17 12.87
C MET A 86 -5.00 10.52 13.29
N ILE A 87 -5.02 9.61 14.27
CA ILE A 87 -3.82 8.90 14.70
C ILE A 87 -3.22 8.06 13.56
N ASN A 88 -4.03 7.29 12.82
CA ASN A 88 -3.58 6.51 11.67
C ASN A 88 -2.96 7.39 10.58
N ALA A 89 -3.61 8.50 10.23
CA ALA A 89 -3.14 9.39 9.17
C ALA A 89 -1.79 10.09 9.47
N PHE A 90 -1.38 10.14 10.74
CA PHE A 90 -0.11 10.75 11.17
C PHE A 90 0.99 9.71 11.51
N ALA A 91 0.69 8.42 11.46
CA ALA A 91 1.65 7.33 11.68
C ALA A 91 2.45 7.05 10.39
#